data_AF-A0A9D5SMN2-F1
#
_entry.id   AF-A0A9D5SMN2-F1
#
_cell.length_a   1.000
_cell.length_b   1.000
_cell.length_c   1.000
_cell.angle_alpha   90.00
_cell.angle_beta   90.00
_cell.angle_gamma   90.00
#
_symmetry.space_group_name_H-M   'P 1'
#
loop_
_entity.id
_entity.type
_entity.pdbx_description
1 polymer ?
#
loop_
_entity_poly.entity_id
_entity_poly.type
_entity_poly.pdbx_seq_one_letter_code
_entity_poly.pdbx_strand_id
1 'polypeptide(L)'
;MTLVKTVLFCWNSHHLRANHEYPVNICAVLLKNSEKISIIESNNRNLSGEETMQSAETNRPPESKASAISGLHHEIHTSDAVCHRITCFSANALLHWHDNIEIAFPLEHSCSFLVDGTLYDAGPGDMIVTGPRVTHQFRPSANYARFMVFQLSPRSLQALHVSPHSAKVFIPRREIEADPELCRRVDTLFEWLSSPTDHADPAGQSLCVHLYCLLAQHFPSTDADTTDRSELEEFHTVFRFVNEHFREDITVSSIAKSLYFTRNKLPVLFLKYAGISLADYIRELRIDNARQLLTSGCSMTHAAMESGFQNVRTFNNTFRRTMGMSPTEYLQSQKQSPAESGKND
;
A
#
# COMPACT_ATOMS: atom_id res chain seq x y z
N MET A 1 3.56 -2.34 -27.49
CA MET A 1 3.25 -3.62 -26.79
C MET A 1 4.55 -4.21 -26.23
N THR A 2 5.22 -3.42 -25.40
CA THR A 2 6.60 -3.64 -24.99
C THR A 2 6.63 -3.35 -23.49
N LEU A 3 7.33 -4.18 -22.71
CA LEU A 3 7.49 -4.17 -21.23
C LEU A 3 6.51 -4.97 -20.35
N VAL A 4 6.21 -6.23 -20.69
CA VAL A 4 5.77 -7.23 -19.67
C VAL A 4 6.65 -8.52 -19.66
N LYS A 5 7.62 -8.66 -20.58
CA LYS A 5 8.41 -9.91 -20.72
C LYS A 5 9.74 -9.98 -19.96
N THR A 6 10.19 -8.92 -19.29
CA THR A 6 11.54 -8.89 -18.70
C THR A 6 11.63 -9.55 -17.33
N VAL A 7 10.53 -9.63 -16.54
CA VAL A 7 10.58 -10.18 -15.17
C VAL A 7 10.38 -11.71 -15.13
N LEU A 8 9.56 -12.27 -16.02
CA LEU A 8 9.35 -13.73 -16.13
C LEU A 8 10.64 -14.50 -16.50
N PHE A 9 11.60 -13.85 -17.17
CA PHE A 9 12.86 -14.49 -17.57
C PHE A 9 13.92 -14.58 -16.46
N CYS A 10 13.81 -13.83 -15.37
CA CYS A 10 14.77 -13.90 -14.25
C CYS A 10 14.44 -14.98 -13.22
N TRP A 11 13.21 -15.51 -13.24
CA TRP A 11 12.80 -16.58 -12.33
C TRP A 11 12.94 -17.98 -12.96
N ASN A 12 12.78 -18.08 -14.29
CA ASN A 12 12.81 -19.36 -14.99
C ASN A 12 14.14 -19.61 -15.72
N SER A 13 15.21 -19.86 -14.97
CA SER A 13 16.47 -20.40 -15.51
C SER A 13 17.32 -21.02 -14.40
N HIS A 14 17.04 -22.26 -13.98
CA HIS A 14 18.06 -23.29 -13.70
C HIS A 14 17.44 -24.65 -13.31
N HIS A 15 16.72 -25.26 -14.24
CA HIS A 15 16.74 -26.71 -14.37
C HIS A 15 16.84 -27.05 -15.84
N LEU A 16 18.07 -27.41 -16.26
CA LEU A 16 18.43 -28.35 -17.33
C LEU A 16 19.88 -28.07 -17.76
N ARG A 17 20.82 -28.89 -17.29
CA ARG A 17 22.10 -29.10 -17.97
C ARG A 17 21.84 -30.04 -19.14
N ALA A 18 22.10 -29.61 -20.38
CA ALA A 18 22.89 -30.30 -21.40
C ALA A 18 22.58 -29.81 -22.83
N ASN A 19 23.64 -29.31 -23.49
CA ASN A 19 24.01 -29.39 -24.91
C ASN A 19 23.06 -28.94 -26.05
N HIS A 20 23.69 -28.19 -26.96
CA HIS A 20 23.33 -27.81 -28.35
C HIS A 20 22.55 -26.50 -28.61
N GLU A 21 23.36 -25.45 -28.81
CA GLU A 21 23.44 -24.54 -29.97
C GLU A 21 22.23 -24.29 -30.93
N TYR A 22 22.02 -22.98 -31.15
CA TYR A 22 21.45 -22.23 -32.30
C TYR A 22 19.98 -21.74 -32.26
N PRO A 23 19.70 -20.55 -32.87
CA PRO A 23 18.85 -19.50 -32.32
C PRO A 23 17.61 -19.18 -33.21
N VAL A 24 16.97 -18.04 -32.95
CA VAL A 24 16.10 -17.21 -33.82
C VAL A 24 14.66 -17.01 -33.32
N ASN A 25 14.32 -15.72 -33.20
CA ASN A 25 13.03 -15.07 -32.96
C ASN A 25 11.84 -15.63 -33.77
N ILE A 26 10.62 -15.51 -33.22
CA ILE A 26 9.40 -15.01 -33.92
C ILE A 26 8.29 -14.64 -32.90
N CYS A 27 7.52 -13.61 -33.28
CA CYS A 27 6.64 -12.73 -32.51
C CYS A 27 5.19 -13.20 -32.24
N ALA A 28 4.57 -12.46 -31.30
CA ALA A 28 3.18 -11.93 -31.24
C ALA A 28 1.95 -12.85 -31.09
N VAL A 29 1.18 -12.62 -30.02
CA VAL A 29 -0.27 -12.33 -30.08
C VAL A 29 -0.62 -11.26 -29.04
N LEU A 30 -1.32 -10.22 -29.51
CA LEU A 30 -1.97 -9.12 -28.80
C LEU A 30 -3.43 -9.15 -29.25
N LEU A 31 -4.41 -9.06 -28.36
CA LEU A 31 -5.74 -8.47 -28.58
C LEU A 31 -6.37 -8.27 -27.18
N LYS A 32 -6.56 -7.03 -26.71
CA LYS A 32 -7.75 -6.17 -26.84
C LYS A 32 -8.94 -6.65 -25.97
N ASN A 33 -9.25 -5.88 -24.92
CA ASN A 33 -10.60 -5.35 -24.75
C ASN A 33 -10.59 -4.05 -23.92
N SER A 34 -10.96 -3.00 -24.62
CA SER A 34 -11.44 -1.72 -24.11
C SER A 34 -12.91 -1.87 -23.73
N GLU A 35 -13.27 -1.62 -22.47
CA GLU A 35 -14.62 -1.20 -22.13
C GLU A 35 -14.59 0.11 -21.35
N LYS A 36 -15.54 0.97 -21.74
CA LYS A 36 -15.69 2.38 -21.40
C LYS A 36 -15.90 2.55 -19.89
N ILE A 37 -15.12 3.44 -19.27
CA ILE A 37 -15.57 4.12 -18.06
C ILE A 37 -16.65 5.12 -18.51
N SER A 38 -17.92 4.79 -18.30
CA SER A 38 -19.00 5.77 -18.37
C SER A 38 -18.91 6.67 -17.15
N ILE A 39 -18.50 7.92 -17.37
CA ILE A 39 -18.68 9.01 -16.41
C ILE A 39 -20.19 9.26 -16.32
N ILE A 40 -20.81 8.87 -15.21
CA ILE A 40 -22.16 9.34 -14.88
C ILE A 40 -22.01 10.74 -14.31
N GLU A 41 -22.14 11.75 -15.18
CA GLU A 41 -22.44 13.12 -14.74
C GLU A 41 -23.91 13.16 -14.33
N SER A 42 -24.20 13.11 -13.03
CA SER A 42 -25.54 13.47 -12.55
C SER A 42 -25.67 14.99 -12.56
N ASN A 43 -26.13 15.53 -13.68
CA ASN A 43 -26.63 16.90 -13.79
C ASN A 43 -27.90 17.05 -12.94
N ASN A 44 -27.81 17.86 -11.89
CA ASN A 44 -28.93 18.26 -11.06
C ASN A 44 -29.83 19.22 -11.88
N ARG A 45 -30.98 18.73 -12.37
CA ARG A 45 -32.07 19.57 -12.85
C ARG A 45 -33.30 19.36 -11.98
N ASN A 46 -33.73 20.46 -11.37
CA ASN A 46 -34.99 20.66 -10.67
C ASN A 46 -36.17 19.99 -11.38
N LEU A 47 -36.94 19.20 -10.64
CA LEU A 47 -38.38 19.11 -10.80
C LEU A 47 -39.03 19.06 -9.41
N SER A 48 -39.83 20.09 -9.17
CA SER A 48 -40.78 20.30 -8.09
C SER A 48 -41.84 19.19 -8.00
N GLY A 49 -42.26 18.85 -6.79
CA GLY A 49 -43.46 18.08 -6.52
C GLY A 49 -43.60 17.77 -5.03
N GLU A 50 -44.45 18.54 -4.35
CA GLU A 50 -44.92 18.33 -2.98
C GLU A 50 -45.59 16.96 -2.85
N GLU A 51 -45.41 16.27 -1.71
CA GLU A 51 -46.48 16.05 -0.73
C GLU A 51 -46.00 15.23 0.49
N THR A 52 -46.51 15.69 1.63
CA THR A 52 -46.35 15.29 3.03
C THR A 52 -46.86 13.89 3.40
N MET A 53 -46.20 13.21 4.37
CA MET A 53 -46.79 12.83 5.68
C MET A 53 -45.83 12.03 6.60
N GLN A 54 -45.55 12.63 7.76
CA GLN A 54 -45.46 12.10 9.14
C GLN A 54 -44.77 10.77 9.53
N SER A 55 -43.77 10.99 10.41
CA SER A 55 -43.55 10.34 11.72
C SER A 55 -42.75 9.04 11.82
N ALA A 56 -41.54 9.14 12.41
CA ALA A 56 -41.17 8.52 13.70
C ALA A 56 -39.65 8.71 13.93
N GLU A 57 -39.30 9.59 14.86
CA GLU A 57 -37.94 9.76 15.37
C GLU A 57 -37.50 8.52 16.16
N THR A 58 -36.36 7.95 15.79
CA THR A 58 -35.53 7.17 16.74
C THR A 58 -34.07 7.64 16.62
N ASN A 59 -33.55 8.15 17.73
CA ASN A 59 -32.18 8.63 17.91
C ASN A 59 -31.14 7.56 17.57
N ARG A 60 -30.32 7.79 16.54
CA ARG A 60 -28.99 7.19 16.36
C ARG A 60 -27.94 8.30 16.29
N PRO A 61 -26.75 8.12 16.91
CA PRO A 61 -25.66 9.08 16.78
C PRO A 61 -25.15 9.12 15.33
N PRO A 62 -24.66 10.29 14.85
CA PRO A 62 -24.24 10.44 13.46
C PRO A 62 -23.02 9.55 13.18
N GLU A 63 -23.16 8.69 12.17
CA GLU A 63 -22.08 7.89 11.60
C GLU A 63 -20.93 8.82 11.17
N SER A 64 -19.74 8.57 11.71
CA SER A 64 -18.51 9.27 11.36
C SER A 64 -18.17 8.99 9.89
N LYS A 65 -18.20 10.04 9.05
CA LYS A 65 -17.69 10.00 7.69
C LYS A 65 -16.19 9.71 7.74
N ALA A 66 -15.81 8.46 7.50
CA ALA A 66 -14.42 8.05 7.34
C ALA A 66 -13.79 8.81 6.17
N SER A 67 -12.70 9.51 6.45
CA SER A 67 -11.89 10.26 5.49
C SER A 67 -11.25 9.29 4.50
N ALA A 68 -11.71 9.32 3.24
CA ALA A 68 -11.07 8.65 2.12
C ALA A 68 -9.64 9.20 1.93
N ILE A 69 -8.64 8.36 2.20
CA ILE A 69 -7.25 8.60 1.79
C ILE A 69 -7.13 7.96 0.41
N SER A 70 -7.16 8.79 -0.64
CA SER A 70 -7.16 8.32 -2.03
C SER A 70 -5.75 8.02 -2.52
N GLY A 71 -5.34 6.78 -2.30
CA GLY A 71 -4.40 6.07 -3.15
C GLY A 71 -5.01 4.70 -3.45
N LEU A 72 -5.74 4.57 -4.56
CA LEU A 72 -6.08 3.29 -5.19
C LEU A 72 -6.57 2.15 -4.27
N HIS A 73 -7.50 2.42 -3.33
CA HIS A 73 -8.26 1.35 -2.67
C HIS A 73 -9.72 1.76 -2.54
N HIS A 74 -10.48 1.47 -3.58
CA HIS A 74 -11.93 1.32 -3.46
C HIS A 74 -12.25 -0.09 -3.90
N GLU A 75 -12.25 -1.02 -2.95
CA GLU A 75 -12.97 -2.28 -3.11
C GLU A 75 -13.26 -2.84 -1.72
N ILE A 76 -14.56 -2.93 -1.40
CA ILE A 76 -15.05 -3.83 -0.36
C ILE A 76 -14.86 -5.23 -0.95
N HIS A 77 -13.68 -5.84 -0.77
CA HIS A 77 -13.44 -7.18 -1.24
C HIS A 77 -14.12 -8.18 -0.30
N THR A 78 -15.09 -8.90 -0.87
CA THR A 78 -15.72 -10.09 -0.30
C THR A 78 -14.79 -11.32 -0.37
N SER A 79 -13.54 -11.18 -0.81
CA SER A 79 -12.55 -12.25 -0.88
C SER A 79 -11.56 -12.16 0.28
N ASP A 80 -11.34 -13.28 0.96
CA ASP A 80 -10.39 -13.42 2.07
C ASP A 80 -8.92 -13.35 1.62
N ALA A 81 -8.66 -13.23 0.32
CA ALA A 81 -7.37 -12.91 -0.23
C ALA A 81 -7.53 -11.99 -1.45
N VAL A 82 -6.57 -11.08 -1.63
CA VAL A 82 -6.51 -10.20 -2.81
C VAL A 82 -5.07 -10.12 -3.29
N CYS A 83 -4.88 -10.01 -4.60
CA CYS A 83 -3.58 -9.77 -5.17
C CYS A 83 -3.60 -8.58 -6.12
N HIS A 84 -2.59 -7.72 -6.00
CA HIS A 84 -2.42 -6.55 -6.86
C HIS A 84 -0.98 -6.41 -7.35
N ARG A 85 -0.85 -5.86 -8.56
CA ARG A 85 0.43 -5.30 -9.02
C ARG A 85 0.44 -3.82 -8.70
N ILE A 86 1.36 -3.40 -7.84
CA ILE A 86 1.44 -2.02 -7.36
C ILE A 86 2.69 -1.36 -7.96
N THR A 87 2.52 -0.15 -8.51
CA THR A 87 3.67 0.72 -8.81
C THR A 87 3.73 1.78 -7.72
N CYS A 88 4.71 1.66 -6.84
CA CYS A 88 4.94 2.65 -5.80
C CYS A 88 5.92 3.69 -6.33
N PHE A 89 5.51 4.95 -6.30
CA PHE A 89 6.43 6.06 -6.51
C PHE A 89 6.99 6.51 -5.16
N SER A 90 8.19 7.07 -5.13
CA SER A 90 8.79 7.62 -3.90
C SER A 90 7.88 8.60 -3.15
N ALA A 91 6.96 9.24 -3.88
CA ALA A 91 5.93 10.14 -3.38
C ALA A 91 4.67 9.48 -2.79
N ASN A 92 4.48 8.16 -2.91
CA ASN A 92 3.16 7.51 -2.75
C ASN A 92 3.07 6.45 -1.65
N ALA A 93 4.13 6.17 -0.89
CA ALA A 93 4.08 5.17 0.17
C ALA A 93 4.17 5.85 1.53
N LEU A 94 3.02 6.26 2.06
CA LEU A 94 2.93 6.66 3.45
C LEU A 94 2.98 5.42 4.35
N LEU A 95 3.48 5.63 5.57
CA LEU A 95 3.39 4.64 6.63
C LEU A 95 1.91 4.36 6.95
N HIS A 96 1.54 3.08 6.92
CA HIS A 96 0.19 2.61 7.18
C HIS A 96 0.21 1.22 7.83
N TRP A 97 -0.96 0.70 8.16
CA TRP A 97 -1.17 -0.68 8.61
C TRP A 97 -2.57 -1.13 8.18
N HIS A 98 -2.78 -2.45 8.14
CA HIS A 98 -4.08 -3.06 7.85
C HIS A 98 -4.22 -4.39 8.60
N ASP A 99 -5.45 -4.90 8.73
CA ASP A 99 -5.73 -6.16 9.45
C ASP A 99 -5.35 -7.43 8.65
N ASN A 100 -5.00 -7.29 7.38
CA ASN A 100 -4.54 -8.41 6.56
C ASN A 100 -3.05 -8.68 6.78
N ILE A 101 -2.65 -9.94 6.60
CA ILE A 101 -1.26 -10.27 6.29
C ILE A 101 -0.97 -9.72 4.90
N GLU A 102 0.21 -9.17 4.67
CA GLU A 102 0.65 -8.80 3.34
C GLU A 102 2.00 -9.44 3.00
N ILE A 103 2.10 -9.95 1.77
CA ILE A 103 3.32 -10.54 1.21
C ILE A 103 3.66 -9.73 -0.04
N ALA A 104 4.79 -9.04 -0.02
CA ALA A 104 5.26 -8.17 -1.08
C ALA A 104 6.52 -8.74 -1.76
N PHE A 105 6.52 -8.75 -3.09
CA PHE A 105 7.63 -9.14 -3.94
C PHE A 105 8.05 -7.94 -4.79
N PRO A 106 9.23 -7.34 -4.56
CA PRO A 106 9.80 -6.39 -5.51
C PRO A 106 10.02 -7.09 -6.87
N LEU A 107 9.59 -6.42 -7.94
CA LEU A 107 9.73 -6.87 -9.32
C LEU A 107 10.73 -6.01 -10.09
N GLU A 108 10.71 -4.70 -9.85
CA GLU A 108 11.57 -3.72 -10.51
C GLU A 108 12.05 -2.67 -9.53
N HIS A 109 13.37 -2.42 -9.56
CA HIS A 109 14.11 -1.54 -8.64
C HIS A 109 14.06 -2.00 -7.18
N SER A 110 15.10 -1.66 -6.42
CA SER A 110 15.16 -1.96 -4.99
C SER A 110 14.27 -1.00 -4.20
N CYS A 111 13.88 -1.43 -3.00
CA CYS A 111 13.05 -0.66 -2.09
C CYS A 111 13.49 -0.93 -0.66
N SER A 112 13.56 0.12 0.16
CA SER A 112 13.70 -0.02 1.60
C SER A 112 12.31 -0.11 2.22
N PHE A 113 12.05 -1.17 2.97
CA PHE A 113 10.80 -1.43 3.66
C PHE A 113 10.98 -1.08 5.13
N LEU A 114 10.26 -0.07 5.61
CA LEU A 114 10.18 0.20 7.04
C LEU A 114 9.04 -0.65 7.59
N VAL A 115 9.33 -1.59 8.49
CA VAL A 115 8.34 -2.50 9.12
C VAL A 115 8.53 -2.44 10.63
N ASP A 116 7.52 -1.98 11.37
CA ASP A 116 7.57 -1.72 12.82
C ASP A 116 8.88 -1.04 13.26
N GLY A 117 9.18 0.09 12.59
CA GLY A 117 10.36 0.91 12.88
C GLY A 117 11.69 0.36 12.37
N THR A 118 11.73 -0.87 11.84
CA THR A 118 12.96 -1.51 11.33
C THR A 118 13.03 -1.42 9.81
N LEU A 119 14.20 -1.06 9.27
CA LEU A 119 14.41 -0.96 7.82
C LEU A 119 14.98 -2.26 7.24
N TYR A 120 14.39 -2.71 6.14
CA TYR A 120 14.81 -3.87 5.35
C TYR A 120 15.02 -3.45 3.90
N ASP A 121 16.22 -3.64 3.35
CA ASP A 121 16.46 -3.40 1.93
C ASP A 121 16.18 -4.68 1.14
N ALA A 122 15.23 -4.61 0.20
CA ALA A 122 14.85 -5.74 -0.64
C ALA A 122 14.88 -5.36 -2.13
N GLY A 123 15.38 -6.28 -2.94
CA GLY A 123 15.46 -6.17 -4.39
C GLY A 123 14.60 -7.20 -5.11
N PRO A 124 14.64 -7.21 -6.46
CA PRO A 124 13.88 -8.17 -7.25
C PRO A 124 14.15 -9.62 -6.86
N GLY A 125 13.08 -10.34 -6.51
CA GLY A 125 13.10 -11.74 -6.12
C GLY A 125 13.23 -12.00 -4.61
N ASP A 126 13.46 -10.97 -3.80
CA ASP A 126 13.28 -11.08 -2.35
C ASP A 126 11.78 -11.05 -1.98
N MET A 127 11.47 -11.41 -0.74
CA MET A 127 10.10 -11.38 -0.20
C MET A 127 10.06 -10.62 1.12
N ILE A 128 9.05 -9.77 1.27
CA ILE A 128 8.70 -9.09 2.51
C ILE A 128 7.34 -9.58 2.98
N VAL A 129 7.23 -9.94 4.26
CA VAL A 129 5.99 -10.39 4.90
C VAL A 129 5.67 -9.46 6.05
N THR A 130 4.47 -8.89 6.05
CA THR A 130 3.95 -8.06 7.14
C THR A 130 2.71 -8.71 7.73
N GLY A 131 2.69 -8.82 9.06
CA GLY A 131 1.55 -9.38 9.78
C GLY A 131 0.40 -8.37 9.92
N PRO A 132 -0.76 -8.82 10.41
CA PRO A 132 -1.87 -7.93 10.75
C PRO A 132 -1.44 -6.84 11.72
N ARG A 133 -1.86 -5.61 11.44
CA ARG A 133 -1.59 -4.41 12.26
C ARG A 133 -0.11 -4.12 12.50
N VAL A 134 0.76 -4.68 11.66
CA VAL A 134 2.18 -4.29 11.62
C VAL A 134 2.27 -3.06 10.72
N THR A 135 2.88 -2.01 11.23
CA THR A 135 3.09 -0.80 10.44
C THR A 135 4.13 -1.03 9.39
N HIS A 136 3.87 -0.56 8.18
CA HIS A 136 4.82 -0.66 7.09
C HIS A 136 4.77 0.50 6.10
N GLN A 137 5.92 0.75 5.47
CA GLN A 137 6.12 1.78 4.45
C GLN A 137 7.12 1.30 3.40
N PHE A 138 6.81 1.50 2.12
CA PHE A 138 7.73 1.25 1.01
C PHE A 138 8.51 2.52 0.67
N ARG A 139 9.83 2.43 0.53
CA ARG A 139 10.68 3.55 0.12
C ARG A 139 11.51 3.14 -1.09
N PRO A 140 10.99 3.34 -2.31
CA PRO A 140 11.71 3.03 -3.53
C PRO A 140 13.10 3.70 -3.56
N SER A 141 14.13 2.96 -3.97
CA SER A 141 15.49 3.51 -4.12
C SER A 141 15.65 4.38 -5.38
N ALA A 142 14.69 4.27 -6.31
CA ALA A 142 14.57 5.06 -7.53
C ALA A 142 13.26 5.87 -7.51
N ASN A 143 12.92 6.53 -8.62
CA ASN A 143 11.67 7.28 -8.73
C ASN A 143 10.42 6.41 -8.47
N TYR A 144 10.52 5.12 -8.78
CA TYR A 144 9.49 4.13 -8.50
C TYR A 144 10.11 2.77 -8.22
N ALA A 145 9.32 1.90 -7.60
CA ALA A 145 9.55 0.46 -7.55
C ALA A 145 8.21 -0.25 -7.85
N ARG A 146 8.29 -1.40 -8.53
CA ARG A 146 7.09 -2.19 -8.85
C ARG A 146 7.07 -3.43 -7.98
N PHE A 147 5.90 -3.72 -7.42
CA PHE A 147 5.68 -4.84 -6.52
C PHE A 147 4.55 -5.71 -7.03
N MET A 148 4.63 -6.98 -6.65
CA MET A 148 3.48 -7.86 -6.55
C MET A 148 3.15 -7.99 -5.07
N VAL A 149 1.89 -7.76 -4.71
CA VAL A 149 1.46 -7.71 -3.32
C VAL A 149 0.24 -8.62 -3.14
N PHE A 150 0.33 -9.50 -2.16
CA PHE A 150 -0.74 -10.42 -1.77
C PHE A 150 -1.21 -10.05 -0.38
N GLN A 151 -2.50 -9.83 -0.23
CA GLN A 151 -3.13 -9.63 1.06
C GLN A 151 -3.96 -10.86 1.42
N LEU A 152 -3.80 -11.36 2.64
CA LEU A 152 -4.49 -12.52 3.16
C LEU A 152 -5.17 -12.17 4.49
N SER A 153 -6.48 -12.39 4.54
CA SER A 153 -7.28 -12.29 5.75
C SER A 153 -6.78 -13.32 6.78
N PRO A 154 -6.45 -12.91 8.01
CA PRO A 154 -5.99 -13.84 9.05
C PRO A 154 -7.06 -14.89 9.42
N ARG A 155 -8.34 -14.65 9.07
CA ARG A 155 -9.43 -15.62 9.28
C ARG A 155 -9.19 -16.92 8.53
N SER A 156 -8.57 -16.85 7.35
CA SER A 156 -8.25 -18.04 6.55
C SER A 156 -7.25 -18.98 7.25
N LEU A 157 -6.44 -18.46 8.19
CA LEU A 157 -5.46 -19.23 8.95
C LEU A 157 -5.99 -19.72 10.29
N GLN A 158 -7.09 -19.13 10.78
CA GLN A 158 -7.64 -19.45 12.10
C GLN A 158 -8.03 -20.92 12.22
N ALA A 159 -8.68 -21.49 11.20
CA ALA A 159 -9.05 -22.90 11.17
C ALA A 159 -7.85 -23.85 11.17
N LEU A 160 -6.69 -23.38 10.70
CA LEU A 160 -5.43 -24.12 10.62
C LEU A 160 -4.57 -23.97 11.88
N HIS A 161 -4.99 -23.13 12.83
CA HIS A 161 -4.21 -22.78 14.04
C HIS A 161 -2.81 -22.21 13.71
N VAL A 162 -2.67 -21.56 12.56
CA VAL A 162 -1.43 -20.88 12.16
C VAL A 162 -1.52 -19.42 12.61
N SER A 163 -0.54 -18.97 13.38
CA SER A 163 -0.47 -17.57 13.82
C SER A 163 -0.13 -16.65 12.65
N PRO A 164 -0.85 -15.52 12.45
CA PRO A 164 -0.59 -14.60 11.35
C PRO A 164 0.65 -13.71 11.53
N HIS A 165 1.38 -13.88 12.65
CA HIS A 165 2.67 -13.21 12.93
C HIS A 165 3.84 -14.20 12.96
N SER A 166 3.62 -15.44 12.54
CA SER A 166 4.60 -16.52 12.67
C SER A 166 5.66 -16.55 11.57
N ALA A 167 5.49 -15.83 10.46
CA ALA A 167 6.49 -15.78 9.39
C ALA A 167 7.51 -14.63 9.60
N LYS A 168 8.77 -14.88 9.22
CA LYS A 168 9.86 -13.89 9.21
C LYS A 168 9.55 -12.75 8.24
N VAL A 169 9.87 -11.52 8.64
CA VAL A 169 9.56 -10.30 7.88
C VAL A 169 10.30 -10.24 6.54
N PHE A 170 11.57 -10.64 6.50
CA PHE A 170 12.39 -10.57 5.29
C PHE A 170 12.99 -11.94 4.94
N ILE A 171 12.73 -12.38 3.71
CA ILE A 171 13.22 -13.65 3.18
C ILE A 171 13.95 -13.35 1.87
N PRO A 172 15.29 -13.46 1.84
CA PRO A 172 16.06 -13.16 0.65
C PRO A 172 15.84 -14.23 -0.43
N ARG A 173 15.97 -13.84 -1.70
CA ARG A 173 15.79 -14.72 -2.87
C ARG A 173 16.49 -16.09 -2.73
N ARG A 174 17.73 -16.10 -2.24
CA ARG A 174 18.53 -17.33 -2.05
C ARG A 174 17.89 -18.34 -1.09
N GLU A 175 17.17 -17.86 -0.07
CA GLU A 175 16.47 -18.70 0.90
C GLU A 175 15.19 -19.29 0.28
N ILE A 176 14.51 -18.52 -0.58
CA ILE A 176 13.37 -18.99 -1.38
C ILE A 176 13.81 -20.07 -2.37
N GLU A 177 14.89 -19.82 -3.12
CA GLU A 177 15.43 -20.75 -4.12
C GLU A 177 16.02 -22.03 -3.51
N ALA A 178 16.49 -21.97 -2.25
CA ALA A 178 17.00 -23.13 -1.53
C ALA A 178 15.89 -24.10 -1.09
N ASP A 179 14.63 -23.66 -1.10
CA ASP A 179 13.46 -24.46 -0.75
C ASP A 179 12.61 -24.76 -2.01
N PRO A 180 12.69 -25.98 -2.56
CA PRO A 180 11.99 -26.32 -3.80
C PRO A 180 10.47 -26.19 -3.73
N GLU A 181 9.85 -26.45 -2.57
CA GLU A 181 8.38 -26.36 -2.45
C GLU A 181 7.94 -24.91 -2.36
N LEU A 182 8.67 -24.07 -1.61
CA LEU A 182 8.40 -22.64 -1.57
C LEU A 182 8.61 -21.99 -2.94
N CYS A 183 9.74 -22.28 -3.60
CA CYS A 183 10.04 -21.77 -4.94
C CYS A 183 8.92 -22.11 -5.92
N ARG A 184 8.52 -23.40 -5.97
CA ARG A 184 7.40 -23.87 -6.81
C ARG A 184 6.06 -23.19 -6.48
N ARG A 185 5.81 -22.90 -5.19
CA ARG A 185 4.59 -22.22 -4.76
C ARG A 185 4.56 -20.77 -5.24
N VAL A 186 5.69 -20.08 -5.12
CA VAL A 186 5.85 -18.71 -5.65
C VAL A 186 5.70 -18.71 -7.17
N ASP A 187 6.31 -19.64 -7.89
CA ASP A 187 6.14 -19.79 -9.34
C ASP A 187 4.67 -19.92 -9.75
N THR A 188 3.97 -20.85 -9.11
CA THR A 188 2.54 -21.10 -9.37
C THR A 188 1.72 -19.82 -9.15
N LEU A 189 2.08 -19.02 -8.15
CA LEU A 189 1.40 -17.78 -7.81
C LEU A 189 1.63 -16.69 -8.85
N PHE A 190 2.85 -16.57 -9.37
CA PHE A 190 3.20 -15.64 -10.44
C PHE A 190 2.54 -16.02 -11.77
N GLU A 191 2.46 -17.32 -12.08
CA GLU A 191 1.75 -17.84 -13.25
C GLU A 191 0.25 -17.55 -13.16
N TRP A 192 -0.36 -17.82 -12.01
CA TRP A 192 -1.78 -17.55 -11.77
C TRP A 192 -2.14 -16.07 -11.97
N LEU A 193 -1.26 -15.14 -11.57
CA LEU A 193 -1.48 -13.71 -11.82
C LEU A 193 -1.23 -13.25 -13.25
N SER A 194 -0.50 -14.04 -14.00
CA SER A 194 -0.27 -13.77 -15.42
C SER A 194 -1.42 -14.32 -16.28
N SER A 195 -2.30 -15.13 -15.70
CA SER A 195 -3.51 -15.65 -16.33
C SER A 195 -4.59 -14.57 -16.44
N PRO A 196 -5.34 -14.49 -17.56
CA PRO A 196 -6.43 -13.54 -17.77
C PRO A 196 -7.72 -13.88 -16.98
N THR A 197 -7.59 -14.47 -15.79
CA THR A 197 -8.70 -14.90 -14.93
C THR A 197 -9.09 -13.83 -13.91
N ASP A 198 -10.33 -13.86 -13.44
CA ASP A 198 -10.76 -13.05 -12.29
C ASP A 198 -9.96 -13.47 -11.04
N HIS A 199 -9.20 -12.56 -10.46
CA HIS A 199 -8.30 -12.83 -9.34
C HIS A 199 -9.03 -12.85 -7.97
N ALA A 200 -10.36 -12.84 -7.97
CA ALA A 200 -11.21 -13.14 -6.82
C ALA A 200 -11.69 -14.61 -6.79
N ASP A 201 -10.87 -15.55 -7.28
CA ASP A 201 -11.17 -17.00 -7.31
C ASP A 201 -10.63 -17.72 -6.05
N PRO A 202 -11.42 -18.61 -5.40
CA PRO A 202 -10.98 -19.54 -4.34
C PRO A 202 -9.62 -20.22 -4.57
N ALA A 203 -9.24 -20.49 -5.82
CA ALA A 203 -7.93 -21.04 -6.16
C ALA A 203 -6.77 -20.14 -5.71
N GLY A 204 -6.88 -18.82 -5.93
CA GLY A 204 -5.89 -17.83 -5.51
C GLY A 204 -5.79 -17.73 -4.00
N GLN A 205 -6.94 -17.74 -3.30
CA GLN A 205 -6.98 -17.75 -1.84
C GLN A 205 -6.28 -18.98 -1.26
N SER A 206 -6.58 -20.17 -1.78
CA SER A 206 -5.93 -21.43 -1.37
C SER A 206 -4.41 -21.36 -1.55
N LEU A 207 -3.96 -20.77 -2.67
CA LEU A 207 -2.55 -20.61 -2.98
C LEU A 207 -1.84 -19.67 -1.99
N CYS A 208 -2.46 -18.53 -1.65
CA CYS A 208 -1.96 -17.59 -0.64
C CYS A 208 -1.90 -18.20 0.76
N VAL A 209 -2.95 -18.94 1.16
CA VAL A 209 -3.00 -19.64 2.45
C VAL A 209 -1.88 -20.67 2.54
N HIS A 210 -1.71 -21.50 1.52
CA HIS A 210 -0.67 -22.51 1.51
C HIS A 210 0.72 -21.90 1.49
N LEU A 211 0.96 -20.85 0.68
CA LEU A 211 2.19 -20.09 0.69
C LEU A 211 2.51 -19.60 2.11
N TYR A 212 1.56 -18.93 2.78
CA TYR A 212 1.80 -18.44 4.13
C TYR A 212 2.12 -19.55 5.13
N CYS A 213 1.45 -20.70 5.04
CA CYS A 213 1.74 -21.85 5.91
C CYS A 213 3.19 -22.35 5.72
N LEU A 214 3.69 -22.40 4.47
CA LEU A 214 5.09 -22.75 4.20
C LEU A 214 6.05 -21.72 4.81
N LEU A 215 5.74 -20.42 4.67
CA LEU A 215 6.53 -19.35 5.26
C LEU A 215 6.60 -19.45 6.79
N ALA A 216 5.45 -19.64 7.44
CA ALA A 216 5.35 -19.82 8.88
C ALA A 216 6.14 -21.05 9.39
N GLN A 217 6.19 -22.12 8.59
CA GLN A 217 6.87 -23.36 8.98
C GLN A 217 8.39 -23.28 8.77
N HIS A 218 8.84 -22.75 7.62
CA HIS A 218 10.25 -22.80 7.22
C HIS A 218 11.02 -21.55 7.67
N PHE A 219 10.33 -20.43 7.84
CA PHE A 219 10.89 -19.15 8.22
C PHE A 219 10.14 -18.57 9.43
N PRO A 220 10.18 -19.23 10.60
CA PRO A 220 9.49 -18.73 11.77
C PRO A 220 10.05 -17.38 12.23
N SER A 221 9.16 -16.46 12.61
CA SER A 221 9.51 -15.18 13.22
C SER A 221 10.16 -15.42 14.59
N THR A 222 11.25 -14.71 14.87
CA THR A 222 11.89 -14.68 16.19
C THR A 222 11.16 -13.80 17.19
N ASP A 223 10.30 -12.90 16.70
CA ASP A 223 9.76 -11.76 17.46
C ASP A 223 8.27 -11.93 17.81
N ALA A 224 7.68 -13.07 17.43
CA ALA A 224 6.24 -13.34 17.57
C ALA A 224 5.70 -13.24 19.02
N ASP A 225 6.58 -13.30 20.02
CA ASP A 225 6.23 -13.26 21.45
C ASP A 225 6.72 -12.01 22.22
N THR A 226 7.47 -11.09 21.59
CA THR A 226 8.12 -9.97 22.32
C THR A 226 7.37 -8.64 22.30
N THR A 227 6.30 -8.53 21.49
CA THR A 227 5.56 -7.27 21.34
C THR A 227 4.59 -7.07 22.50
N ASP A 228 4.80 -6.02 23.30
CA ASP A 228 3.82 -5.58 24.30
C ASP A 228 2.52 -5.17 23.59
N ARG A 229 1.51 -6.04 23.70
CA ARG A 229 0.21 -5.86 23.07
C ARG A 229 -0.52 -4.62 23.58
N SER A 230 -0.31 -4.24 24.84
CA SER A 230 -0.89 -3.02 25.39
C SER A 230 -0.27 -1.80 24.73
N GLU A 231 1.05 -1.79 24.62
CA GLU A 231 1.80 -0.69 24.01
C GLU A 231 1.47 -0.53 22.51
N LEU A 232 1.30 -1.64 21.79
CA LEU A 232 0.90 -1.65 20.39
C LEU A 232 -0.51 -1.07 20.17
N GLU A 233 -1.49 -1.45 21.01
CA GLU A 233 -2.86 -0.91 20.91
C GLU A 233 -2.91 0.58 21.26
N GLU A 234 -2.07 1.02 22.20
CA GLU A 234 -1.87 2.44 22.47
C GLU A 234 -1.29 3.18 21.27
N PHE A 235 -0.26 2.63 20.62
CA PHE A 235 0.28 3.19 19.39
C PHE A 235 -0.80 3.29 18.30
N HIS A 236 -1.59 2.24 18.04
CA HIS A 236 -2.68 2.28 17.07
C HIS A 236 -3.74 3.34 17.39
N THR A 237 -4.03 3.53 18.68
CA THR A 237 -4.96 4.58 19.13
C THR A 237 -4.45 5.96 18.75
N VAL A 238 -3.16 6.24 19.00
CA VAL A 238 -2.54 7.52 18.64
C VAL A 238 -2.44 7.66 17.12
N PHE A 239 -2.05 6.59 16.42
CA PHE A 239 -1.91 6.57 14.96
C PHE A 239 -3.24 6.91 14.27
N ARG A 240 -4.35 6.28 14.69
CA ARG A 240 -5.69 6.57 14.15
C ARG A 240 -6.11 8.02 14.42
N PHE A 241 -5.93 8.49 15.66
CA PHE A 241 -6.24 9.87 16.01
C PHE A 241 -5.51 10.86 15.09
N VAL A 242 -4.22 10.64 14.85
CA VAL A 242 -3.42 11.51 13.98
C VAL A 242 -3.92 11.46 12.54
N ASN A 243 -4.24 10.29 11.98
CA ASN A 243 -4.78 10.17 10.62
C ASN A 243 -6.14 10.87 10.44
N GLU A 244 -6.95 10.94 11.50
CA GLU A 244 -8.23 11.64 11.47
C GLU A 244 -8.08 13.16 11.63
N HIS A 245 -7.12 13.61 12.46
CA HIS A 245 -7.01 15.01 12.89
C HIS A 245 -5.78 15.75 12.33
N PHE A 246 -5.00 15.16 11.41
CA PHE A 246 -3.77 15.79 10.90
C PHE A 246 -4.00 17.17 10.26
N ARG A 247 -5.23 17.46 9.78
CA ARG A 247 -5.63 18.75 9.19
C ARG A 247 -5.81 19.85 10.24
N GLU A 248 -5.94 19.50 11.51
CA GLU A 248 -6.15 20.43 12.61
C GLU A 248 -4.82 20.91 13.21
N ASP A 249 -4.87 21.92 14.09
CA ASP A 249 -3.69 22.36 14.85
C ASP A 249 -3.39 21.41 16.02
N ILE A 250 -2.86 20.23 15.68
CA ILE A 250 -2.46 19.21 16.66
C ILE A 250 -0.98 19.36 17.06
N THR A 251 -0.73 19.23 18.36
CA THR A 251 0.60 19.18 18.95
C THR A 251 0.72 17.90 19.79
N VAL A 252 1.95 17.47 20.10
CA VAL A 252 2.17 16.34 21.04
C VAL A 252 1.41 16.56 22.35
N SER A 253 1.36 17.81 22.83
CA SER A 253 0.64 18.17 24.06
C SER A 253 -0.88 18.03 23.93
N SER A 254 -1.46 18.45 22.80
CA SER A 254 -2.90 18.35 22.60
C SER A 254 -3.32 16.90 22.39
N ILE A 255 -2.57 16.11 21.62
CA ILE A 255 -2.82 14.68 21.42
C ILE A 255 -2.75 13.94 22.76
N ALA A 256 -1.71 14.19 23.56
CA ALA A 256 -1.54 13.55 24.85
C ALA A 256 -2.72 13.87 25.79
N LYS A 257 -3.18 15.12 25.80
CA LYS A 257 -4.34 15.54 26.58
C LYS A 257 -5.64 14.88 26.10
N SER A 258 -5.88 14.86 24.79
CA SER A 258 -7.11 14.30 24.21
C SER A 258 -7.25 12.80 24.41
N LEU A 259 -6.12 12.08 24.39
CA LEU A 259 -6.08 10.63 24.51
C LEU A 259 -5.70 10.13 25.91
N TYR A 260 -5.56 11.04 26.89
CA TYR A 260 -5.15 10.73 28.27
C TYR A 260 -3.77 10.04 28.40
N PHE A 261 -2.84 10.37 27.50
CA PHE A 261 -1.45 9.91 27.56
C PHE A 261 -0.55 10.90 28.30
N THR A 262 0.57 10.41 28.84
CA THR A 262 1.66 11.29 29.25
C THR A 262 2.38 11.84 28.02
N ARG A 263 2.79 13.12 28.07
CA ARG A 263 3.44 13.80 26.93
C ARG A 263 4.69 13.05 26.42
N ASN A 264 5.43 12.41 27.33
CA ASN A 264 6.67 11.72 27.00
C ASN A 264 6.45 10.34 26.35
N LYS A 265 5.24 9.78 26.47
CA LYS A 265 4.93 8.45 25.93
C LYS A 265 4.74 8.48 24.41
N LEU A 266 4.07 9.50 23.87
CA LEU A 266 3.76 9.57 22.43
C LEU A 266 5.01 9.53 21.52
N PRO A 267 6.07 10.32 21.76
CA PRO A 267 7.26 10.27 20.91
C PRO A 267 7.97 8.92 20.97
N VAL A 268 7.98 8.26 22.13
CA VAL A 268 8.59 6.94 22.31
C VAL A 268 7.82 5.88 21.52
N LEU A 269 6.49 5.87 21.64
CA LEU A 269 5.62 4.96 20.88
C LEU A 269 5.82 5.14 19.38
N PHE A 270 5.77 6.39 18.90
CA PHE A 270 5.92 6.68 17.48
C PHE A 270 7.32 6.33 16.96
N LEU A 271 8.39 6.64 17.69
CA LEU A 271 9.72 6.27 17.24
C LEU A 271 9.89 4.75 17.17
N LYS A 272 9.35 4.01 18.14
CA LYS A 272 9.44 2.55 18.19
C LYS A 272 8.68 1.88 17.04
N TYR A 273 7.40 2.18 16.87
CA TYR A 273 6.55 1.48 15.91
C TYR A 273 6.55 2.15 14.53
N ALA A 274 6.52 3.48 14.46
CA ALA A 274 6.53 4.20 13.18
C ALA A 274 7.93 4.46 12.63
N GLY A 275 9.02 4.26 13.39
CA GLY A 275 10.40 4.51 12.96
C GLY A 275 10.75 5.98 12.66
N ILE A 276 9.79 6.89 12.81
CA ILE A 276 9.92 8.32 12.55
C ILE A 276 9.26 9.11 13.68
N SER A 277 9.60 10.39 13.81
CA SER A 277 8.96 11.22 14.83
C SER A 277 7.49 11.49 14.47
N LEU A 278 6.63 11.62 15.49
CA LEU A 278 5.23 12.00 15.30
C LEU A 278 5.06 13.30 14.49
N ALA A 279 5.96 14.27 14.68
CA ALA A 279 5.93 15.53 13.94
C ALA A 279 6.31 15.34 12.46
N ASP A 280 7.23 14.42 12.15
CA ASP A 280 7.57 14.06 10.77
C ASP A 280 6.41 13.32 10.10
N TYR A 281 5.78 12.38 10.80
CA TYR A 281 4.62 11.66 10.29
C TYR A 281 3.44 12.57 9.94
N ILE A 282 3.06 13.49 10.85
CA ILE A 282 2.02 14.50 10.57
C ILE A 282 2.38 15.31 9.33
N ARG A 283 3.65 15.70 9.18
CA ARG A 283 4.10 16.46 8.02
C ARG A 283 3.96 15.68 6.72
N GLU A 284 4.33 14.40 6.71
CA GLU A 284 4.18 13.52 5.56
C GLU A 284 2.71 13.37 5.17
N LEU A 285 1.81 13.12 6.13
CA LEU A 285 0.36 13.08 5.89
C LEU A 285 -0.17 14.37 5.24
N ARG A 286 0.24 15.52 5.78
CA ARG A 286 -0.18 16.83 5.24
C ARG A 286 0.33 17.05 3.82
N ILE A 287 1.58 16.69 3.53
CA ILE A 287 2.14 16.84 2.18
C ILE A 287 1.47 15.90 1.19
N ASP A 288 1.21 14.66 1.56
CA ASP A 288 0.53 13.72 0.69
C ASP A 288 -0.92 14.13 0.40
N ASN A 289 -1.67 14.55 1.42
CA ASN A 289 -3.01 15.12 1.21
C ASN A 289 -2.98 16.34 0.27
N ALA A 290 -2.02 17.25 0.45
CA ALA A 290 -1.86 18.39 -0.44
C ALA A 290 -1.55 17.96 -1.87
N ARG A 291 -0.66 16.98 -2.04
CA ARG A 291 -0.29 16.40 -3.33
C ARG A 291 -1.50 15.81 -4.07
N GLN A 292 -2.35 15.07 -3.35
CA GLN A 292 -3.59 14.52 -3.89
C GLN A 292 -4.53 15.65 -4.35
N LEU A 293 -4.78 16.65 -3.50
CA LEU A 293 -5.64 17.80 -3.84
C LEU A 293 -5.12 18.58 -5.06
N LEU A 294 -3.80 18.81 -5.15
CA LEU A 294 -3.18 19.47 -6.29
C LEU A 294 -3.38 18.68 -7.58
N THR A 295 -3.20 17.36 -7.52
CA THR A 295 -3.39 16.48 -8.68
C THR A 295 -4.86 16.45 -9.12
N SER A 296 -5.79 16.60 -8.19
CA SER A 296 -7.23 16.77 -8.46
C SER A 296 -7.62 18.17 -8.97
N GLY A 297 -6.65 19.06 -9.21
CA GLY A 297 -6.88 20.38 -9.80
C GLY A 297 -7.18 21.50 -8.81
N CYS A 298 -7.07 21.26 -7.50
CA CYS A 298 -7.23 22.31 -6.50
C CYS A 298 -6.14 23.39 -6.61
N SER A 299 -6.49 24.63 -6.23
CA SER A 299 -5.50 25.71 -6.18
C SER A 299 -4.45 25.46 -5.09
N MET A 300 -3.26 26.04 -5.28
CA MET A 300 -2.16 25.94 -4.31
C MET A 300 -2.56 26.35 -2.90
N THR A 301 -3.27 27.48 -2.78
CA THR A 301 -3.75 27.99 -1.49
C THR A 301 -4.75 27.04 -0.86
N HIS A 302 -5.71 26.53 -1.64
CA HIS A 302 -6.72 25.61 -1.12
C HIS A 302 -6.07 24.29 -0.65
N ALA A 303 -5.21 23.69 -1.47
CA ALA A 303 -4.49 22.47 -1.10
C ALA A 303 -3.66 22.63 0.16
N ALA A 304 -3.01 23.79 0.36
CA ALA A 304 -2.27 24.08 1.58
C ALA A 304 -3.18 24.15 2.82
N MET A 305 -4.28 24.90 2.74
CA MET A 305 -5.20 25.10 3.88
C MET A 305 -5.92 23.80 4.26
N GLU A 306 -6.46 23.07 3.29
CA GLU A 306 -7.16 21.79 3.51
C GLU A 306 -6.23 20.66 3.99
N SER A 307 -4.92 20.87 3.86
CA SER A 307 -3.90 19.98 4.39
C SER A 307 -3.35 20.43 5.74
N GLY A 308 -4.01 21.37 6.43
CA GLY A 308 -3.63 21.80 7.77
C GLY A 308 -2.39 22.69 7.86
N PHE A 309 -1.97 23.32 6.75
CA PHE A 309 -0.92 24.34 6.81
C PHE A 309 -1.52 25.72 7.11
N GLN A 310 -0.97 26.41 8.10
CA GLN A 310 -1.41 27.76 8.50
C GLN A 310 -1.16 28.82 7.43
N ASN A 311 -0.18 28.60 6.54
CA ASN A 311 0.10 29.51 5.44
C ASN A 311 0.86 28.82 4.29
N VAL A 312 0.72 29.40 3.10
CA VAL A 312 1.30 28.89 1.84
C VAL A 312 2.84 28.90 1.86
N ARG A 313 3.48 29.81 2.60
CA ARG A 313 4.96 29.87 2.69
C ARG A 313 5.52 28.64 3.40
N THR A 314 4.97 28.30 4.57
CA THR A 314 5.35 27.09 5.32
C THR A 314 5.07 25.85 4.49
N PHE A 315 3.90 25.80 3.84
CA PHE A 315 3.56 24.71 2.92
C PHE A 315 4.60 24.54 1.80
N ASN A 316 4.93 25.59 1.04
CA ASN A 316 5.88 25.49 -0.07
C ASN A 316 7.27 25.00 0.38
N ASN A 317 7.77 25.52 1.51
CA ASN A 317 9.05 25.10 2.06
C ASN A 317 9.04 23.62 2.48
N THR A 318 7.93 23.21 3.12
CA THR A 318 7.73 21.83 3.58
C THR A 318 7.61 20.88 2.40
N PHE A 319 6.78 21.22 1.40
CA PHE A 319 6.57 20.42 0.20
C PHE A 319 7.88 20.23 -0.55
N ARG A 320 8.67 21.29 -0.76
CA ARG A 320 9.97 21.17 -1.43
C ARG A 320 10.95 20.29 -0.66
N ARG A 321 10.96 20.40 0.68
CA ARG A 321 11.82 19.55 1.52
C ARG A 321 11.43 18.09 1.46
N THR A 322 10.13 17.79 1.47
CA THR A 322 9.61 16.41 1.48
C THR A 322 9.67 15.77 0.09
N MET A 323 9.31 16.51 -0.96
CA MET A 323 9.14 15.99 -2.32
C MET A 323 10.36 16.20 -3.22
N GLY A 324 11.38 16.92 -2.74
CA GLY A 324 12.57 17.32 -3.52
C GLY A 324 12.32 18.38 -4.58
N MET A 325 11.06 18.79 -4.79
CA MET A 325 10.65 19.77 -5.79
C MET A 325 9.51 20.65 -5.27
N SER A 326 9.36 21.85 -5.81
CA SER A 326 8.23 22.72 -5.48
C SER A 326 6.90 22.13 -5.96
N PRO A 327 5.77 22.55 -5.38
CA PRO A 327 4.46 22.08 -5.82
C PRO A 327 4.15 22.38 -7.30
N THR A 328 4.66 23.51 -7.82
CA THR A 328 4.49 23.88 -9.22
C THR A 328 5.29 22.96 -10.14
N GLU A 329 6.54 22.66 -9.79
CA GLU A 329 7.37 21.70 -10.53
C GLU A 329 6.74 20.30 -10.50
N TYR A 330 6.19 19.88 -9.35
CA TYR A 330 5.45 18.62 -9.23
C TYR A 330 4.25 18.56 -10.18
N LEU A 331 3.41 19.60 -10.22
CA LEU A 331 2.27 19.64 -11.15
C LEU A 331 2.70 19.62 -12.62
N GLN A 332 3.83 20.24 -12.95
CA GLN A 332 4.40 20.20 -14.30
C GLN A 332 4.91 18.80 -14.64
N SER A 333 5.61 18.13 -13.72
CA SER A 333 6.11 16.78 -13.94
C SER A 333 4.96 15.77 -14.14
N GLN A 334 3.84 15.93 -13.42
CA GLN A 334 2.65 15.09 -13.61
C GLN A 334 2.01 15.27 -14.99
N LYS A 335 2.08 16.48 -15.58
CA LYS A 335 1.59 16.74 -16.95
C LYS A 335 2.54 16.22 -18.04
N GLN A 336 3.82 16.04 -17.71
CA GLN A 336 4.86 15.57 -18.63
C GLN A 336 5.10 14.06 -18.54
N SER A 337 4.65 13.39 -17.48
CA SER A 337 4.50 11.93 -17.45
C SER A 337 3.57 11.52 -18.60
N PRO A 338 4.03 10.76 -19.60
CA PRO A 338 3.21 10.50 -20.78
C PRO A 338 1.97 9.71 -20.38
N ALA A 339 0.80 10.33 -20.54
CA ALA A 339 -0.30 9.61 -21.15
C ALA A 339 0.22 9.08 -22.48
N GLU A 340 0.30 7.76 -22.63
CA GLU A 340 0.42 7.01 -23.89
C GLU A 340 0.63 7.88 -25.14
N SER A 341 1.87 8.34 -25.36
CA SER A 341 2.28 8.90 -26.64
C SER A 341 2.48 7.75 -27.62
N GLY A 342 1.42 7.45 -28.38
CA GLY A 342 1.40 6.39 -29.38
C GLY A 342 0.17 6.41 -30.29
N LYS A 343 -0.31 7.61 -30.66
CA LYS A 343 -1.00 7.84 -31.94
C LYS A 343 -0.13 8.84 -32.72
N ASN A 344 -0.02 8.58 -34.02
CA ASN A 344 0.88 9.20 -35.01
C ASN A 344 2.29 8.55 -34.95
N ASP A 345 2.78 7.79 -35.92
CA ASP A 345 2.42 7.62 -37.34
C ASP A 345 2.31 6.15 -37.77
#